data_AF-A0A357F0J7-F1
#
_entry.id   AF-A0A357F0J7-F1
#
_cell.length_a   1.000
_cell.length_b   1.000
_cell.length_c   1.000
_cell.angle_alpha   90.00
_cell.angle_beta   90.00
_cell.angle_gamma   90.00
#
_symmetry.space_group_name_H-M   'P 1'
#
loop_
_entity.id
_entity.type
_entity.pdbx_description
1 polymer ?
#
loop_
_entity_poly.entity_id
_entity_poly.type
_entity_poly.pdbx_seq_one_letter_code
_entity_poly.pdbx_strand_id
1 'polypeptide(L)'
;FRIEHAQGAGGDAAPRFAKAGIIASVQPWLFYRGNGGASEYAKMMDSGVELALGSDAPITDFNPLFAIYAAVNGSDNGKRQALTVEQAVKAYTAGSAFAEFQENVKGTLEPGKFADIVILSADIF
;
A
#
# COMPACT_ATOMS: atom_id res chain seq x y z
N PHE A 1 10.80 5.32 10.74
CA PHE A 1 11.48 5.20 9.42
C PHE A 1 10.82 4.07 8.64
N ARG A 2 11.03 4.00 7.32
CA ARG A 2 10.41 2.98 6.47
C ARG A 2 11.41 1.96 5.97
N ILE A 3 10.95 0.76 5.66
CA ILE A 3 11.72 -0.28 4.96
C ILE A 3 11.11 -0.45 3.57
N GLU A 4 11.97 -0.33 2.55
CA GLU A 4 11.61 -0.56 1.15
C GLU A 4 11.56 -2.06 0.84
N HIS A 5 10.73 -2.42 -0.13
CA HIS A 5 10.50 -3.80 -0.53
C HIS A 5 10.17 -4.71 0.67
N ALA A 6 9.31 -4.24 1.56
CA ALA A 6 8.94 -4.97 2.76
C ALA A 6 7.96 -6.13 2.50
N GLN A 7 7.80 -6.56 1.23
CA GLN A 7 7.12 -7.81 0.91
C GLN A 7 7.88 -8.97 1.60
N GLY A 8 7.15 -9.97 2.10
CA GLY A 8 7.63 -11.02 3.01
C GLY A 8 7.48 -10.72 4.51
N ALA A 9 7.24 -9.47 4.94
CA ALA A 9 7.13 -9.13 6.37
C ALA A 9 5.75 -9.42 7.01
N GLY A 10 4.75 -9.93 6.28
CA GLY A 10 3.41 -10.20 6.82
C GLY A 10 3.28 -11.43 7.73
N GLY A 11 4.36 -12.18 7.93
CA GLY A 11 4.45 -13.27 8.92
C GLY A 11 4.88 -12.76 10.30
N ASP A 12 5.81 -13.47 10.93
CA ASP A 12 6.32 -13.17 12.30
C ASP A 12 6.97 -11.78 12.43
N ALA A 13 7.30 -11.13 11.32
CA ALA A 13 7.87 -9.80 11.30
C ALA A 13 6.82 -8.69 11.52
N ALA A 14 5.55 -8.88 11.14
CA ALA A 14 4.53 -7.83 11.18
C ALA A 14 4.31 -7.26 12.60
N PRO A 15 4.19 -8.08 13.68
CA PRO A 15 4.07 -7.54 15.03
C PRO A 15 5.29 -6.73 15.48
N ARG A 16 6.49 -7.06 14.96
CA ARG A 16 7.72 -6.32 15.24
C ARG A 16 7.75 -4.98 14.52
N PHE A 17 7.27 -4.94 13.27
CA PHE A 17 7.09 -3.69 12.51
C PHE A 17 6.15 -2.74 13.25
N ALA A 18 4.97 -3.24 13.62
CA ALA A 18 3.96 -2.46 14.33
C ALA A 18 4.51 -1.93 15.67
N LYS A 19 5.12 -2.79 16.49
CA LYS A 19 5.72 -2.38 17.77
C LYS A 19 6.83 -1.34 17.61
N ALA A 20 7.61 -1.41 16.54
CA ALA A 20 8.72 -0.50 16.28
C ALA A 20 8.31 0.79 15.55
N GLY A 21 7.04 0.92 15.12
CA GLY A 21 6.60 2.04 14.27
C GLY A 21 7.32 2.06 12.92
N ILE A 22 7.68 0.89 12.38
CA ILE A 22 8.29 0.77 11.06
C ILE A 22 7.20 0.72 10.00
N ILE A 23 7.34 1.58 9.00
CA ILE A 23 6.42 1.67 7.86
C ILE A 23 6.89 0.67 6.81
N ALA A 24 5.98 -0.15 6.29
CA ALA A 24 6.28 -1.08 5.22
C ALA A 24 5.97 -0.41 3.86
N SER A 25 7.02 -0.09 3.11
CA SER A 25 6.91 0.36 1.73
C SER A 25 6.94 -0.86 0.80
N VAL A 26 5.84 -1.09 0.10
CA VAL A 26 5.62 -2.30 -0.69
C VAL A 26 5.14 -1.94 -2.11
N GLN A 27 5.46 -2.81 -3.07
CA GLN A 27 5.19 -2.64 -4.49
C GLN A 27 4.36 -3.80 -5.03
N PRO A 28 3.02 -3.75 -4.89
CA PRO A 28 2.14 -4.87 -5.21
C PRO A 28 2.24 -5.33 -6.66
N TRP A 29 2.36 -4.40 -7.62
CA TRP A 29 2.40 -4.75 -9.04
C TRP A 29 3.67 -5.53 -9.42
N LEU A 30 4.81 -5.19 -8.81
CA LEU A 30 6.08 -5.89 -9.02
C LEU A 30 6.00 -7.37 -8.63
N PHE A 31 5.26 -7.68 -7.55
CA PHE A 31 5.12 -9.03 -7.02
C PHE A 31 3.75 -9.66 -7.29
N TYR A 32 2.95 -9.07 -8.18
CA TYR A 32 1.57 -9.50 -8.47
C TYR A 32 1.49 -10.97 -8.94
N ARG A 33 2.52 -11.45 -9.65
CA ARG A 33 2.62 -12.83 -10.17
C ARG A 33 3.50 -13.76 -9.32
N GLY A 34 3.94 -13.32 -8.14
CA GLY A 34 4.91 -14.02 -7.29
C GLY A 34 4.53 -14.12 -5.81
N ASN A 35 5.52 -14.33 -4.94
CA ASN A 35 5.35 -14.76 -3.53
C ASN A 35 5.03 -13.65 -2.50
N GLY A 36 4.45 -12.52 -2.91
CA GLY A 36 4.16 -11.38 -2.03
C GLY A 36 2.71 -10.87 -2.16
N GLY A 37 1.76 -11.80 -2.37
CA GLY A 37 0.39 -11.49 -2.78
C GLY A 37 -0.42 -10.63 -1.79
N ALA A 38 -1.62 -10.23 -2.21
CA ALA A 38 -2.53 -9.34 -1.49
C ALA A 38 -2.78 -9.72 -0.02
N SER A 39 -2.75 -11.02 0.28
CA SER A 39 -2.97 -11.53 1.64
C SER A 39 -1.88 -11.18 2.63
N GLU A 40 -0.70 -10.89 2.14
CA GLU A 40 0.39 -10.48 3.00
C GLU A 40 0.19 -9.04 3.49
N TYR A 41 -0.22 -8.14 2.60
CA TYR A 41 -0.52 -6.75 2.93
C TYR A 41 -1.69 -6.65 3.92
N ALA A 42 -2.73 -7.46 3.71
CA ALA A 42 -3.84 -7.54 4.66
C ALA A 42 -3.37 -7.92 6.08
N LYS A 43 -2.51 -8.94 6.21
CA LYS A 43 -1.97 -9.36 7.52
C LYS A 43 -1.11 -8.29 8.18
N MET A 44 -0.30 -7.57 7.40
CA MET A 44 0.49 -6.46 7.92
C MET A 44 -0.44 -5.38 8.48
N MET A 45 -1.43 -4.97 7.70
CA MET A 45 -2.40 -3.94 8.12
C MET A 45 -3.21 -4.38 9.35
N ASP A 46 -3.67 -5.63 9.39
CA ASP A 46 -4.38 -6.22 10.54
C ASP A 46 -3.50 -6.28 11.80
N SER A 47 -2.17 -6.40 11.63
CA SER A 47 -1.20 -6.37 12.72
C SER A 47 -0.84 -4.96 13.19
N GLY A 48 -1.43 -3.91 12.59
CA GLY A 48 -1.16 -2.50 12.91
C GLY A 48 0.10 -1.94 12.24
N VAL A 49 0.60 -2.59 11.17
CA VAL A 49 1.70 -2.04 10.37
C VAL A 49 1.14 -0.98 9.43
N GLU A 50 1.77 0.19 9.41
CA GLU A 50 1.46 1.22 8.43
C GLU A 50 2.00 0.81 7.05
N LEU A 51 1.14 0.82 6.04
CA LEU A 51 1.49 0.45 4.67
C LEU A 51 1.59 1.67 3.77
N ALA A 52 2.65 1.70 2.96
CA ALA A 52 2.80 2.60 1.83
C ALA A 52 2.93 1.78 0.54
N LEU A 53 2.05 2.01 -0.42
CA LEU A 53 2.09 1.33 -1.71
C LEU A 53 2.87 2.16 -2.73
N GLY A 54 3.63 1.48 -3.59
CA GLY A 54 4.37 2.09 -4.69
C GLY A 54 4.47 1.18 -5.92
N SER A 55 5.03 1.71 -7.00
CA SER A 55 5.23 0.97 -8.26
C SER A 55 6.61 0.36 -8.41
N ASP A 56 7.64 0.93 -7.79
CA ASP A 56 9.06 0.71 -8.17
C ASP A 56 9.34 1.09 -9.64
N ALA A 57 8.60 2.05 -10.20
CA ALA A 57 8.86 2.49 -11.56
C ALA A 57 10.28 3.08 -11.68
N PRO A 58 10.99 2.83 -12.80
CA PRO A 58 10.50 2.22 -14.05
C PRO A 58 10.67 0.69 -14.13
N ILE A 59 10.98 -0.01 -13.03
CA ILE A 59 11.00 -1.49 -13.03
C ILE A 59 9.60 -2.04 -13.34
N THR A 60 8.56 -1.33 -12.88
CA THR A 60 7.18 -1.55 -13.31
C THR A 60 6.52 -0.30 -13.88
N ASP A 61 5.25 -0.43 -14.27
CA ASP A 61 4.45 0.66 -14.83
C ASP A 61 4.19 1.78 -13.80
N PHE A 62 4.14 3.03 -14.27
CA PHE A 62 3.92 4.19 -13.41
C PHE A 62 2.47 4.33 -12.94
N ASN A 63 1.52 3.69 -13.62
CA ASN A 63 0.09 3.82 -13.34
C ASN A 63 -0.25 3.21 -11.96
N PRO A 64 -0.64 4.04 -10.97
CA PRO A 64 -0.90 3.57 -9.60
C PRO A 64 -2.09 2.60 -9.51
N LEU A 65 -3.00 2.63 -10.49
CA LEU A 65 -4.14 1.73 -10.54
C LEU A 65 -3.71 0.27 -10.67
N PHE A 66 -2.55 -0.03 -11.26
CA PHE A 66 -2.04 -1.41 -11.31
C PHE A 66 -1.60 -1.92 -9.94
N ALA A 67 -0.98 -1.08 -9.12
CA ALA A 67 -0.60 -1.46 -7.77
C ALA A 67 -1.81 -1.57 -6.84
N ILE A 68 -2.81 -0.69 -6.98
CA ILE A 68 -4.11 -0.84 -6.29
C ILE A 68 -4.78 -2.15 -6.71
N TYR A 69 -4.85 -2.40 -8.02
CA TYR A 69 -5.43 -3.64 -8.55
C TYR A 69 -4.71 -4.88 -8.01
N ALA A 70 -3.37 -4.88 -7.97
CA ALA A 70 -2.60 -5.98 -7.41
C ALA A 70 -2.76 -6.15 -5.89
N ALA A 71 -2.89 -5.06 -5.14
CA ALA A 71 -3.12 -5.12 -3.69
C ALA A 71 -4.50 -5.69 -3.33
N VAL A 72 -5.48 -5.52 -4.20
CA VAL A 72 -6.86 -6.01 -4.03
C VAL A 72 -7.05 -7.41 -4.64
N ASN A 73 -6.50 -7.64 -5.83
CA ASN A 73 -6.75 -8.84 -6.64
C ASN A 73 -5.55 -9.79 -6.75
N GLY A 74 -4.40 -9.46 -6.15
CA GLY A 74 -3.18 -10.28 -6.17
C GLY A 74 -3.38 -11.56 -5.37
N SER A 75 -3.86 -12.61 -6.02
CA SER A 75 -4.33 -13.80 -5.31
C SER A 75 -3.28 -14.91 -5.22
N ASP A 76 -3.24 -15.56 -4.06
CA ASP A 76 -2.92 -16.99 -3.92
C ASP A 76 -4.11 -17.83 -4.43
N ASN A 77 -4.33 -17.87 -5.75
CA ASN A 77 -5.39 -18.67 -6.40
C ASN A 77 -6.83 -18.40 -5.87
N GLY A 78 -7.16 -17.14 -5.59
CA GLY A 78 -8.52 -16.71 -5.20
C GLY A 78 -8.98 -17.09 -3.78
N LYS A 79 -8.07 -17.55 -2.90
CA LYS A 79 -8.43 -18.17 -1.61
C LYS A 79 -8.13 -17.37 -0.34
N ARG A 80 -7.56 -16.16 -0.42
CA ARG A 80 -7.12 -15.43 0.79
C ARG A 80 -7.57 -13.97 0.85
N GLN A 81 -7.77 -13.54 2.10
CA GLN A 81 -7.91 -12.16 2.58
C GLN A 81 -7.02 -11.21 1.78
N ALA A 82 -7.53 -10.04 1.39
CA ALA A 82 -6.83 -9.02 0.61
C ALA A 82 -7.18 -7.64 1.17
N LEU A 83 -6.48 -6.60 0.72
CA LEU A 83 -6.92 -5.24 1.03
C LEU A 83 -8.25 -4.96 0.31
N THR A 84 -9.14 -4.21 0.94
CA THR A 84 -10.24 -3.56 0.24
C THR A 84 -9.69 -2.47 -0.69
N VAL A 85 -10.48 -2.04 -1.68
CA VAL A 85 -10.11 -0.90 -2.52
C VAL A 85 -9.79 0.33 -1.66
N GLU A 86 -10.61 0.60 -0.65
CA GLU A 86 -10.41 1.72 0.27
C GLU A 86 -9.07 1.65 1.01
N GLN A 87 -8.72 0.47 1.53
CA GLN A 87 -7.43 0.26 2.18
C GLN A 87 -6.26 0.46 1.20
N ALA A 88 -6.39 -0.04 -0.03
CA ALA A 88 -5.36 0.11 -1.06
C ALA A 88 -5.20 1.58 -1.50
N VAL A 89 -6.30 2.31 -1.72
CA VAL A 89 -6.28 3.74 -2.05
C VAL A 89 -5.66 4.55 -0.91
N LYS A 90 -6.05 4.28 0.34
CA LYS A 90 -5.47 4.96 1.51
C LYS A 90 -3.97 4.70 1.63
N ALA A 91 -3.54 3.45 1.44
CA ALA A 91 -2.12 3.09 1.50
C ALA A 91 -1.30 3.68 0.33
N TYR A 92 -1.91 3.91 -0.85
CA TYR A 92 -1.26 4.59 -1.97
C TYR A 92 -1.27 6.13 -1.86
N THR A 93 -2.08 6.70 -0.96
CA THR A 93 -2.23 8.15 -0.79
C THR A 93 -1.70 8.59 0.58
N ALA A 94 -2.54 8.55 1.61
CA ALA A 94 -2.19 8.93 2.97
C ALA A 94 -1.04 8.09 3.53
N GLY A 95 -1.01 6.78 3.26
CA GLY A 95 0.06 5.88 3.72
C GLY A 95 1.41 6.25 3.10
N SER A 96 1.46 6.52 1.80
CA SER A 96 2.68 7.00 1.12
C SER A 96 3.11 8.39 1.61
N ALA A 97 2.17 9.31 1.85
CA ALA A 97 2.48 10.61 2.45
C ALA A 97 3.09 10.46 3.86
N PHE A 98 2.56 9.56 4.67
CA PHE A 98 3.09 9.24 6.00
C PHE A 98 4.49 8.61 5.92
N ALA A 99 4.73 7.73 4.95
CA ALA A 99 6.06 7.15 4.68
C ALA A 99 7.11 8.20 4.30
N GLU A 100 6.69 9.32 3.72
CA GLU A 100 7.53 10.47 3.39
C GLU A 100 7.64 11.50 4.51
N PHE A 101 6.96 11.30 5.65
CA PHE A 101 6.83 12.28 6.74
C PHE A 101 6.20 13.61 6.28
N GLN A 102 5.24 13.52 5.35
CA GLN A 102 4.52 14.65 4.75
C GLN A 102 3.00 14.57 4.96
N GLU A 103 2.53 13.73 5.87
CA GLU A 103 1.11 13.55 6.20
C GLU A 103 0.41 14.85 6.66
N ASN A 104 1.17 15.82 7.15
CA ASN A 104 0.65 17.12 7.59
C ASN A 104 0.39 18.10 6.42
N VAL A 105 0.92 17.81 5.24
CA VAL A 105 0.82 18.71 4.08
C VAL A 105 0.19 18.05 2.85
N LYS A 106 0.11 16.72 2.76
CA LYS A 106 -0.52 16.00 1.63
C LYS A 106 -1.07 14.62 2.01
N GLY A 107 -1.64 13.93 1.03
CA GLY A 107 -2.12 12.54 1.14
C GLY A 107 -3.62 12.39 1.44
N THR A 108 -4.27 13.47 1.87
CA THR A 108 -5.73 13.56 2.08
C THR A 108 -6.24 14.92 1.62
N LEU A 109 -7.54 15.00 1.28
CA LEU A 109 -8.19 16.26 0.94
C LEU A 109 -8.79 16.90 2.19
N GLU A 110 -7.98 17.71 2.87
CA GLU A 110 -8.34 18.40 4.11
C GLU A 110 -7.86 19.86 4.06
N PRO A 111 -8.56 20.81 4.71
CA PRO A 111 -8.12 22.21 4.78
C PRO A 111 -6.69 22.33 5.33
N GLY A 112 -5.86 23.13 4.66
CA GLY A 112 -4.46 23.36 5.03
C GLY A 112 -3.43 22.43 4.36
N LYS A 113 -3.87 21.34 3.71
CA LYS A 113 -3.02 20.48 2.88
C LYS A 113 -3.01 20.93 1.42
N PHE A 114 -2.07 20.41 0.64
CA PHE A 114 -2.04 20.57 -0.81
C PHE A 114 -3.27 19.94 -1.46
N ALA A 115 -3.79 20.60 -2.49
CA ALA A 115 -4.91 20.13 -3.29
C ALA A 115 -4.43 19.25 -4.46
N ASP A 116 -3.63 18.22 -4.16
CA ASP A 116 -3.16 17.24 -5.15
C ASP A 116 -4.31 16.27 -5.48
N ILE A 117 -5.00 16.53 -6.59
CA ILE A 117 -6.25 15.87 -6.95
C ILE A 117 -6.13 15.18 -8.31
N VAL A 118 -6.75 14.01 -8.41
CA VAL A 118 -7.03 13.33 -9.69
C VAL A 118 -8.52 13.05 -9.80
N ILE A 119 -9.04 13.06 -11.03
CA ILE A 119 -10.44 12.72 -11.33
C ILE A 119 -10.44 11.43 -12.14
N LEU A 120 -11.17 10.43 -11.66
CA LEU A 120 -11.39 9.17 -12.36
C LEU A 120 -12.70 9.24 -13.14
N SER A 121 -12.75 8.61 -14.31
CA SER A 121 -13.95 8.56 -15.16
C SER A 121 -15.02 7.58 -14.67
N ALA A 122 -14.67 6.72 -13.72
CA ALA A 122 -15.55 5.76 -13.06
C ALA A 122 -15.26 5.73 -11.56
N ASP A 123 -16.24 5.24 -10.80
CA ASP A 123 -16.03 4.94 -9.39
C ASP A 123 -14.98 3.84 -9.23
N ILE A 124 -14.07 4.02 -8.29
CA ILE A 124 -13.01 3.06 -7.99
C ILE A 124 -13.47 2.04 -6.94
N PHE A 125 -14.48 2.35 -6.14
CA PHE A 125 -14.94 1.57 -4.98
C PHE A 125 -15.96 0.48 -5.32
#